data_AF-A0A9Q8PL87-F1
#
_entry.id   AF-A0A9Q8PL87-F1
#
_cell.length_a   1.000
_cell.length_b   1.000
_cell.length_c   1.000
_cell.angle_alpha   90.00
_cell.angle_beta   90.00
_cell.angle_gamma   90.00
#
_symmetry.space_group_name_H-M   'P 1'
#
loop_
_entity.id
_entity.type
_entity.pdbx_description
1 polymer ?
#
loop_
_entity_poly.entity_id
_entity_poly.type
_entity_poly.pdbx_seq_one_letter_code
_entity_poly.pdbx_strand_id
1 'polypeptide(L)'
;MGSFIEKIKAKLPGHDDKKDAAESTTAGPAPATTQETAPAPAPAPAAAPKTAASTGRPKILFVLTSHDRMGDTGNPTGWYLPEFAHPYNKLAPHADITIASSKGGEAPLDPSSVEMFKEDAESTRFLKEKEALWKNTEKLETFVGREGEFDAIFYVGGHGPMFDLATDGTSHSLIRSFYESNKVVSAVCHGPAALANVKLSDGSYLIAGKDVTGFTNVEEDQVGLSSAMPFLLETKLVENGGQFIKAEEPWGAKVVNSGLEGRLITGQNPNSAGPVGEAILKAIERR
;
A
#
# COMPACT_ATOMS: atom_id res chain seq x y z
N MET A 1 7.40 24.11 9.22
CA MET A 1 7.01 23.51 7.92
C MET A 1 8.09 23.56 6.84
N GLY A 2 9.13 24.40 6.94
CA GLY A 2 10.22 24.46 5.92
C GLY A 2 11.37 23.45 6.05
N SER A 3 11.42 22.61 7.10
CA SER A 3 12.63 21.79 7.38
C SER A 3 12.68 20.41 6.71
N PHE A 4 11.57 19.93 6.13
CA PHE A 4 11.53 18.59 5.52
C PHE A 4 12.09 18.61 4.08
N ILE A 5 11.65 19.59 3.27
CA ILE A 5 12.10 19.77 1.88
C ILE A 5 13.58 20.22 1.81
N GLU A 6 14.06 21.05 2.75
CA GLU A 6 15.46 21.47 2.77
C GLU A 6 16.45 20.34 3.08
N LYS A 7 16.03 19.31 3.81
CA LYS A 7 16.86 18.13 4.09
C LYS A 7 17.03 17.23 2.85
N ILE A 8 16.05 17.22 1.94
CA ILE A 8 16.04 16.39 0.72
C ILE A 8 16.87 17.05 -0.40
N LYS A 9 16.79 18.37 -0.58
CA LYS A 9 17.42 19.09 -1.70
C LYS A 9 18.96 19.17 -1.65
N ALA A 10 19.59 18.86 -0.52
CA ALA A 10 20.99 19.18 -0.31
C ALA A 10 22.03 18.22 -0.96
N LYS A 11 21.64 17.17 -1.69
CA LYS A 11 22.58 16.05 -1.93
C LYS A 11 22.56 15.29 -3.26
N LEU A 12 21.93 15.75 -4.34
CA LEU A 12 22.06 15.08 -5.65
C LEU A 12 22.26 16.08 -6.82
N PRO A 13 23.16 15.79 -7.78
CA PRO A 13 23.47 16.67 -8.90
C PRO A 13 22.38 16.64 -9.98
N GLY A 14 22.07 17.82 -10.52
CA GLY A 14 20.99 18.04 -11.48
C GLY A 14 21.25 17.48 -12.88
N HIS A 15 20.16 17.12 -13.56
CA HIS A 15 20.17 16.82 -14.99
C HIS A 15 19.00 17.52 -15.69
N ASP A 16 19.32 18.13 -16.83
CA ASP A 16 18.49 19.06 -17.60
C ASP A 16 17.43 18.34 -18.44
N ASP A 17 16.18 18.81 -18.36
CA ASP A 17 15.07 18.42 -19.21
C ASP A 17 15.09 19.17 -20.56
N LYS A 18 14.95 18.43 -21.66
CA LYS A 18 14.47 18.96 -22.94
C LYS A 18 13.13 18.32 -23.30
N LYS A 19 12.08 19.16 -23.26
CA LYS A 19 10.76 18.93 -23.85
C LYS A 19 10.83 19.16 -25.35
N ASP A 20 10.14 18.33 -26.12
CA ASP A 20 9.56 18.72 -27.41
C ASP A 20 8.11 18.23 -27.47
N ALA A 21 7.24 19.16 -27.85
CA ALA A 21 5.81 19.01 -28.02
C ALA A 21 5.47 18.77 -29.50
N ALA A 22 4.40 18.03 -29.77
CA ALA A 22 3.65 18.16 -31.01
C ALA A 22 2.20 17.69 -30.82
N GLU A 23 1.27 18.63 -30.94
CA GLU A 23 -0.16 18.38 -31.20
C GLU A 23 -0.36 17.87 -32.62
N SER A 24 -1.40 17.06 -32.83
CA SER A 24 -2.10 16.97 -34.12
C SER A 24 -3.49 16.39 -33.92
N THR A 25 -4.48 17.25 -34.12
CA THR A 25 -5.91 16.99 -34.27
C THR A 25 -6.22 16.25 -35.58
N THR A 26 -7.20 15.35 -35.59
CA THR A 26 -8.23 15.27 -36.67
C THR A 26 -9.43 14.43 -36.22
N ALA A 27 -10.63 15.01 -36.36
CA ALA A 27 -11.92 14.34 -36.21
C ALA A 27 -12.38 13.73 -37.55
N GLY A 28 -13.14 12.63 -37.47
CA GLY A 28 -13.81 11.98 -38.61
C GLY A 28 -14.77 10.86 -38.13
N PRO A 29 -15.80 10.50 -38.92
CA PRO A 29 -17.18 10.45 -38.43
C PRO A 29 -17.70 9.06 -38.03
N ALA A 30 -18.82 9.08 -37.27
CA ALA A 30 -19.66 7.92 -36.93
C ALA A 30 -20.34 7.30 -38.15
N PRO A 31 -20.70 6.00 -38.09
CA PRO A 31 -22.12 5.70 -38.18
C PRO A 31 -22.63 4.45 -37.43
N ALA A 32 -23.97 4.44 -37.35
CA ALA A 32 -24.90 3.30 -37.36
C ALA A 32 -25.17 2.52 -36.06
N THR A 33 -26.37 2.77 -35.56
CA THR A 33 -27.09 2.10 -34.48
C THR A 33 -27.65 0.76 -34.93
N THR A 34 -27.29 -0.32 -34.24
CA THR A 34 -28.06 -1.58 -34.24
C THR A 34 -28.52 -1.85 -32.80
N GLN A 35 -29.84 -1.95 -32.61
CA GLN A 35 -30.46 -2.33 -31.36
C GLN A 35 -30.22 -3.82 -31.11
N GLU A 36 -29.45 -4.14 -30.07
CA GLU A 36 -29.35 -5.47 -29.50
C GLU A 36 -30.09 -5.45 -28.15
N THR A 37 -31.12 -6.31 -28.04
CA THR A 37 -31.95 -6.43 -26.85
C THR A 37 -31.17 -7.09 -25.71
N ALA A 38 -31.04 -6.41 -24.58
CA ALA A 38 -30.36 -6.92 -23.39
C ALA A 38 -31.10 -8.12 -22.76
N PRO A 39 -30.40 -9.18 -22.31
CA PRO A 39 -30.99 -10.24 -21.50
C PRO A 39 -31.30 -9.74 -20.08
N ALA A 40 -32.33 -10.34 -19.47
CA ALA A 40 -32.83 -10.00 -18.14
C ALA A 40 -31.73 -10.17 -17.05
N PRO A 41 -31.78 -9.35 -15.96
CA PRO A 41 -30.78 -9.42 -14.90
C PRO A 41 -30.87 -10.75 -14.15
N ALA A 42 -29.72 -11.38 -13.93
CA ALA A 42 -29.59 -12.54 -13.05
C ALA A 42 -29.94 -12.17 -11.60
N PRO A 43 -30.52 -13.09 -10.81
CA PRO A 43 -30.85 -12.84 -9.42
C PRO A 43 -29.58 -12.54 -8.61
N ALA A 44 -29.67 -11.54 -7.73
CA ALA A 44 -28.59 -11.15 -6.84
C ALA A 44 -28.12 -12.34 -5.98
N PRO A 45 -26.79 -12.52 -5.79
CA PRO A 45 -26.28 -13.57 -4.93
C PRO A 45 -26.75 -13.35 -3.48
N ALA A 46 -27.19 -14.44 -2.84
CA ALA A 46 -27.62 -14.43 -1.46
C ALA A 46 -26.50 -13.91 -0.54
N ALA A 47 -26.88 -13.05 0.42
CA ALA A 47 -25.96 -12.48 1.39
C ALA A 47 -25.16 -13.58 2.10
N ALA A 48 -23.83 -13.44 2.09
CA ALA A 48 -22.93 -14.33 2.82
C ALA A 48 -23.31 -14.35 4.32
N PRO A 49 -23.25 -15.52 4.98
CA PRO A 49 -23.58 -15.62 6.39
C PRO A 49 -22.63 -14.73 7.20
N LYS A 50 -23.21 -13.91 8.10
CA LYS A 50 -22.46 -13.13 9.09
C LYS A 50 -21.61 -14.10 9.92
N THR A 51 -20.31 -14.09 9.70
CA THR A 51 -19.34 -14.87 10.47
C THR A 51 -19.42 -14.45 11.94
N ALA A 52 -19.62 -15.42 12.83
CA ALA A 52 -19.65 -15.20 14.28
C ALA A 52 -18.39 -14.46 14.75
N ALA A 53 -18.57 -13.47 15.62
CA ALA A 53 -17.48 -12.68 16.18
C ALA A 53 -16.47 -13.59 16.91
N SER A 54 -15.21 -13.53 16.47
CA SER A 54 -14.07 -14.11 17.19
C SER A 54 -14.02 -13.55 18.62
N THR A 55 -14.06 -14.41 19.63
CA THR A 55 -13.98 -14.05 21.06
C THR A 55 -12.54 -13.79 21.53
N GLY A 56 -11.57 -13.77 20.61
CA GLY A 56 -10.16 -13.51 20.88
C GLY A 56 -9.75 -12.08 20.55
N ARG A 57 -8.56 -11.69 21.02
CA ARG A 57 -7.92 -10.42 20.66
C ARG A 57 -7.78 -10.35 19.12
N PRO A 58 -8.08 -9.19 18.48
CA PRO A 58 -7.90 -9.01 17.05
C PRO A 58 -6.53 -9.44 16.55
N LYS A 59 -6.45 -10.04 15.36
CA LYS A 59 -5.18 -10.49 14.76
C LYS A 59 -4.90 -9.76 13.46
N ILE A 60 -3.68 -9.27 13.30
CA ILE A 60 -3.26 -8.51 12.11
C ILE A 60 -1.97 -9.11 11.54
N LEU A 61 -1.97 -9.33 10.23
CA LEU A 61 -0.78 -9.72 9.48
C LEU A 61 -0.12 -8.47 8.89
N PHE A 62 1.07 -8.11 9.38
CA PHE A 62 1.91 -7.08 8.77
C PHE A 62 2.80 -7.75 7.72
N VAL A 63 2.86 -7.16 6.53
CA VAL A 63 3.67 -7.64 5.42
C VAL A 63 4.76 -6.61 5.11
N LEU A 64 6.01 -7.05 5.19
CA LEU A 64 7.20 -6.31 4.80
C LEU A 64 7.73 -6.82 3.46
N THR A 65 8.41 -5.96 2.72
CA THR A 65 9.22 -6.37 1.57
C THR A 65 10.41 -7.23 1.99
N SER A 66 10.92 -8.05 1.08
CA SER A 66 12.24 -8.67 1.18
C SER A 66 13.22 -8.13 0.12
N HIS A 67 12.90 -7.00 -0.50
CA HIS A 67 13.70 -6.34 -1.53
C HIS A 67 14.58 -5.24 -0.93
N ASP A 68 15.89 -5.29 -1.19
CA ASP A 68 16.89 -4.48 -0.50
C ASP A 68 17.68 -3.53 -1.41
N ARG A 69 17.35 -3.47 -2.72
CA ARG A 69 18.03 -2.61 -3.70
C ARG A 69 17.07 -1.77 -4.52
N MET A 70 17.46 -0.55 -4.84
CA MET A 70 16.66 0.35 -5.67
C MET A 70 16.90 0.06 -7.15
N GLY A 71 16.15 -0.91 -7.70
CA GLY A 71 16.32 -1.35 -9.09
C GLY A 71 17.77 -1.69 -9.42
N ASP A 72 18.24 -1.25 -10.59
CA ASP A 72 19.62 -1.47 -11.04
C ASP A 72 20.62 -0.44 -10.51
N THR A 73 20.20 0.51 -9.66
CA THR A 73 21.07 1.58 -9.16
C THR A 73 22.09 1.08 -8.13
N GLY A 74 21.83 -0.08 -7.52
CA GLY A 74 22.65 -0.64 -6.44
C GLY A 74 22.49 0.07 -5.08
N ASN A 75 21.72 1.16 -5.01
CA ASN A 75 21.43 1.84 -3.75
C ASN A 75 20.55 0.97 -2.84
N PRO A 76 20.73 1.01 -1.51
CA PRO A 76 19.90 0.24 -0.59
C PRO A 76 18.46 0.79 -0.55
N THR A 77 17.50 -0.11 -0.36
CA THR A 77 16.11 0.23 -0.02
C THR A 77 15.52 -0.83 0.91
N GLY A 78 14.23 -0.73 1.22
CA GLY A 78 13.55 -1.66 2.09
C GLY A 78 12.16 -1.16 2.49
N TRP A 79 11.69 -1.62 3.65
CA TRP A 79 10.54 -1.02 4.31
C TRP A 79 10.94 0.29 5.00
N TYR A 80 9.99 1.23 5.15
CA TYR A 80 10.25 2.56 5.70
C TYR A 80 9.96 2.66 7.21
N LEU A 81 10.91 3.18 8.00
CA LEU A 81 10.87 3.12 9.47
C LEU A 81 9.55 3.58 10.13
N PRO A 82 9.09 4.84 9.94
CA PRO A 82 7.86 5.32 10.58
C PRO A 82 6.60 4.58 10.09
N GLU A 83 6.65 4.03 8.87
CA GLU A 83 5.52 3.31 8.27
C GLU A 83 5.30 1.92 8.85
N PHE A 84 6.31 1.36 9.52
CA PHE A 84 6.14 0.20 10.39
C PHE A 84 5.91 0.62 11.84
N ALA A 85 6.75 1.53 12.35
CA ALA A 85 6.76 1.89 13.76
C ALA A 85 5.43 2.49 14.23
N HIS A 86 4.90 3.49 13.51
CA HIS A 86 3.69 4.20 13.95
C HIS A 86 2.45 3.32 13.95
N PRO A 87 2.12 2.57 12.88
CA PRO A 87 0.97 1.66 12.91
C PRO A 87 1.14 0.56 13.95
N TYR A 88 2.35 0.00 14.08
CA TYR A 88 2.60 -1.05 15.08
C TYR A 88 2.33 -0.55 16.50
N ASN A 89 2.85 0.61 16.88
CA ASN A 89 2.68 1.13 18.24
C ASN A 89 1.22 1.48 18.57
N LYS A 90 0.43 1.87 17.56
CA LYS A 90 -1.01 2.11 17.69
C LYS A 90 -1.80 0.81 17.85
N LEU A 91 -1.39 -0.25 17.14
CA LEU A 91 -2.16 -1.49 17.05
C LEU A 91 -1.73 -2.55 18.08
N ALA A 92 -0.45 -2.67 18.39
CA ALA A 92 0.12 -3.70 19.26
C ALA A 92 -0.47 -3.71 20.69
N PRO A 93 -0.96 -2.59 21.27
CA PRO A 93 -1.68 -2.64 22.54
C PRO A 93 -3.08 -3.28 22.47
N HIS A 94 -3.69 -3.33 21.27
CA HIS A 94 -5.08 -3.75 21.06
C HIS A 94 -5.24 -5.03 20.23
N ALA A 95 -4.22 -5.40 19.46
CA ALA A 95 -4.21 -6.55 18.58
C ALA A 95 -2.95 -7.42 18.77
N ASP A 96 -3.04 -8.68 18.36
CA ASP A 96 -1.88 -9.53 18.13
C ASP A 96 -1.39 -9.32 16.70
N ILE A 97 -0.10 -9.02 16.56
CA ILE A 97 0.50 -8.68 15.27
C ILE A 97 1.52 -9.75 14.89
N THR A 98 1.28 -10.39 13.75
CA THR A 98 2.23 -11.30 13.12
C THR A 98 2.96 -10.56 12.01
N ILE A 99 4.28 -10.71 11.93
CA ILE A 99 5.11 -10.06 10.90
C ILE A 99 5.55 -11.12 9.88
N ALA A 100 5.27 -10.85 8.62
CA ALA A 100 5.72 -11.66 7.50
C ALA A 100 6.48 -10.82 6.48
N SER A 101 7.32 -11.48 5.68
CA SER A 101 7.90 -10.89 4.47
C SER A 101 7.88 -11.88 3.32
N SER A 102 8.02 -11.39 2.08
CA SER A 102 7.97 -12.21 0.85
C SER A 102 8.82 -13.49 0.96
N LYS A 103 10.04 -13.37 1.52
CA LYS A 103 11.01 -14.47 1.67
C LYS A 103 11.10 -15.02 3.10
N GLY A 104 10.51 -14.36 4.10
CA GLY A 104 10.77 -14.64 5.51
C GLY A 104 12.18 -14.22 5.95
N GLY A 105 12.51 -14.42 7.22
CA GLY A 105 13.80 -14.03 7.77
C GLY A 105 13.93 -12.52 7.96
N GLU A 106 15.11 -11.96 7.69
CA GLU A 106 15.36 -10.53 7.86
C GLU A 106 14.79 -9.71 6.69
N ALA A 107 13.84 -8.84 7.00
CA ALA A 107 13.28 -7.86 6.08
C ALA A 107 14.15 -6.57 6.09
N PRO A 108 14.63 -6.12 4.92
CA PRO A 108 15.55 -5.00 4.81
C PRO A 108 14.88 -3.69 5.18
N LEU A 109 15.51 -2.93 6.07
CA LEU A 109 15.12 -1.56 6.43
C LEU A 109 15.78 -0.57 5.48
N ASP A 110 15.00 0.38 4.94
CA ASP A 110 15.54 1.48 4.17
C ASP A 110 16.37 2.43 5.07
N PRO A 111 17.70 2.54 4.88
CA PRO A 111 18.55 3.35 5.73
C PRO A 111 18.27 4.86 5.62
N SER A 112 17.68 5.33 4.52
CA SER A 112 17.29 6.73 4.36
C SER A 112 16.20 7.12 5.37
N SER A 113 15.30 6.18 5.68
CA SER A 113 14.23 6.40 6.65
C SER A 113 14.77 6.54 8.08
N VAL A 114 15.84 5.81 8.41
CA VAL A 114 16.52 5.90 9.72
C VAL A 114 17.13 7.29 9.90
N GLU A 115 17.87 7.77 8.90
CA GLU A 115 18.51 9.08 8.97
C GLU A 115 17.47 10.22 8.95
N MET A 116 16.44 10.11 8.11
CA MET A 116 15.40 11.14 7.99
C MET A 116 14.56 11.28 9.26
N PHE A 117 14.31 10.18 9.97
CA PHE A 117 13.47 10.11 11.17
C PHE A 117 14.26 9.92 12.47
N LYS A 118 15.56 10.25 12.49
CA LYS A 118 16.39 10.15 13.71
C LYS A 118 15.97 11.05 14.87
N GLU A 119 15.17 12.09 14.58
CA GLU A 119 14.60 13.01 15.59
C GLU A 119 13.18 12.59 16.01
N ASP A 120 12.61 11.57 15.37
CA ASP A 120 11.33 11.00 15.79
C ASP A 120 11.56 9.99 16.92
N ALA A 121 11.19 10.38 18.13
CA ALA A 121 11.32 9.57 19.33
C ALA A 121 10.59 8.22 19.22
N GLU A 122 9.46 8.18 18.50
CA GLU A 122 8.70 6.95 18.32
C GLU A 122 9.45 5.96 17.41
N SER A 123 9.91 6.43 16.25
CA SER A 123 10.69 5.63 15.30
C SER A 123 12.02 5.16 15.89
N THR A 124 12.78 6.04 16.53
CA THR A 124 14.08 5.69 17.14
C THR A 124 13.95 4.68 18.27
N ARG A 125 12.91 4.83 19.11
CA ARG A 125 12.62 3.85 20.16
C ARG A 125 12.24 2.51 19.57
N PHE A 126 11.38 2.49 18.56
CA PHE A 126 10.98 1.27 17.86
C PHE A 126 12.20 0.56 17.26
N LEU A 127 13.06 1.30 16.55
CA LEU A 127 14.29 0.78 15.95
C LEU A 127 15.20 0.07 16.99
N LYS A 128 15.29 0.64 18.19
CA LYS A 128 16.11 0.08 19.27
C LYS A 128 15.46 -1.13 19.96
N GLU A 129 14.16 -1.08 20.19
CA GLU A 129 13.46 -2.03 21.07
C GLU A 129 12.81 -3.20 20.32
N LYS A 130 12.58 -3.07 19.01
CA LYS A 130 11.72 -3.99 18.23
C LYS A 130 12.43 -4.71 17.09
N GLU A 131 13.76 -4.70 17.09
CA GLU A 131 14.59 -5.30 16.03
C GLU A 131 14.22 -6.74 15.65
N ALA A 132 13.86 -7.56 16.65
CA ALA A 132 13.47 -8.94 16.42
C ALA A 132 12.27 -9.09 15.47
N LEU A 133 11.39 -8.08 15.36
CA LEU A 133 10.18 -8.12 14.52
C LEU A 133 10.50 -8.23 13.04
N TRP A 134 11.50 -7.49 12.53
CA TRP A 134 11.87 -7.55 11.12
C TRP A 134 13.06 -8.48 10.87
N LYS A 135 13.83 -8.89 11.89
CA LYS A 135 14.88 -9.91 11.72
C LYS A 135 14.35 -11.34 11.61
N ASN A 136 13.16 -11.61 12.16
CA ASN A 136 12.60 -12.96 12.25
C ASN A 136 11.18 -13.01 11.67
N THR A 137 11.01 -12.50 10.45
CA THR A 137 9.69 -12.54 9.78
C THR A 137 9.34 -13.95 9.34
N GLU A 138 8.05 -14.27 9.44
CA GLU A 138 7.50 -15.47 8.81
C GLU A 138 7.53 -15.33 7.28
N LYS A 139 7.68 -16.45 6.55
CA LYS A 139 7.58 -16.42 5.09
C LYS A 139 6.12 -16.21 4.69
N LEU A 140 5.84 -15.21 3.84
CA LEU A 140 4.48 -14.81 3.47
C LEU A 140 3.63 -15.98 2.93
N GLU A 141 4.24 -16.88 2.17
CA GLU A 141 3.60 -18.08 1.60
C GLU A 141 2.98 -19.01 2.66
N THR A 142 3.46 -18.99 3.91
CA THR A 142 2.92 -19.85 4.98
C THR A 142 1.53 -19.45 5.46
N PHE A 143 1.02 -18.29 5.01
CA PHE A 143 -0.31 -17.77 5.34
C PHE A 143 -1.37 -18.01 4.27
N VAL A 144 -1.01 -18.61 3.12
CA VAL A 144 -1.98 -18.91 2.06
C VAL A 144 -3.06 -19.86 2.58
N GLY A 145 -4.33 -19.46 2.45
CA GLY A 145 -5.49 -20.20 2.95
C GLY A 145 -5.73 -20.08 4.46
N ARG A 146 -5.04 -19.14 5.13
CA ARG A 146 -5.15 -18.89 6.58
C ARG A 146 -5.71 -17.49 6.90
N GLU A 147 -6.33 -16.82 5.93
CA GLU A 147 -6.98 -15.51 6.10
C GLU A 147 -8.05 -15.51 7.20
N GLY A 148 -8.67 -16.67 7.47
CA GLY A 148 -9.61 -16.85 8.58
C GLY A 148 -9.00 -16.64 9.97
N GLU A 149 -7.68 -16.79 10.11
CA GLU A 149 -6.96 -16.54 11.37
C GLU A 149 -6.78 -15.06 11.70
N PHE A 150 -6.99 -14.18 10.71
CA PHE A 150 -6.71 -12.76 10.81
C PHE A 150 -7.97 -11.92 10.59
N ASP A 151 -7.87 -10.68 11.00
CA ASP A 151 -8.90 -9.67 10.84
C ASP A 151 -8.49 -8.55 9.91
N ALA A 152 -7.18 -8.35 9.78
CA ALA A 152 -6.59 -7.38 8.89
C ALA A 152 -5.26 -7.88 8.32
N ILE A 153 -4.96 -7.44 7.11
CA ILE A 153 -3.62 -7.47 6.51
C ILE A 153 -3.17 -6.03 6.25
N PHE A 154 -1.92 -5.72 6.60
CA PHE A 154 -1.33 -4.40 6.46
C PHE A 154 0.02 -4.48 5.74
N TYR A 155 0.12 -3.78 4.62
CA TYR A 155 1.33 -3.66 3.82
C TYR A 155 2.08 -2.38 4.18
N VAL A 156 3.26 -2.55 4.79
CA VAL A 156 4.16 -1.45 5.09
C VAL A 156 4.77 -0.93 3.79
N GLY A 157 4.94 0.38 3.68
CA GLY A 157 5.58 1.01 2.52
C GLY A 157 7.10 1.07 2.61
N GLY A 158 7.68 2.14 2.07
CA GLY A 158 9.06 2.18 1.55
C GLY A 158 9.12 1.74 0.09
N HIS A 159 10.21 1.99 -0.61
CA HIS A 159 10.27 1.71 -2.05
C HIS A 159 10.36 0.21 -2.38
N GLY A 160 10.83 -0.65 -1.46
CA GLY A 160 10.96 -2.10 -1.70
C GLY A 160 9.70 -2.81 -2.24
N PRO A 161 8.49 -2.60 -1.67
CA PRO A 161 7.22 -3.11 -2.19
C PRO A 161 6.98 -2.92 -3.70
N MET A 162 7.53 -1.87 -4.31
CA MET A 162 7.40 -1.62 -5.75
C MET A 162 8.05 -2.72 -6.60
N PHE A 163 9.08 -3.39 -6.07
CA PHE A 163 9.92 -4.33 -6.79
C PHE A 163 9.53 -5.80 -6.58
N ASP A 164 9.15 -6.18 -5.36
CA ASP A 164 8.74 -7.56 -5.07
C ASP A 164 7.22 -7.69 -4.92
N LEU A 165 6.63 -7.01 -3.93
CA LEU A 165 5.24 -7.22 -3.56
C LEU A 165 4.22 -6.81 -4.63
N ALA A 166 4.56 -5.86 -5.51
CA ALA A 166 3.73 -5.44 -6.65
C ALA A 166 3.60 -6.49 -7.76
N THR A 167 4.44 -7.52 -7.75
CA THR A 167 4.46 -8.60 -8.74
C THR A 167 4.40 -10.00 -8.13
N ASP A 168 4.43 -10.11 -6.79
CA ASP A 168 4.36 -11.39 -6.08
C ASP A 168 2.95 -11.99 -6.13
N GLY A 169 2.80 -13.10 -6.84
CA GLY A 169 1.54 -13.84 -6.95
C GLY A 169 1.02 -14.37 -5.60
N THR A 170 1.91 -14.66 -4.65
CA THR A 170 1.52 -15.07 -3.28
C THR A 170 0.87 -13.91 -2.55
N SER A 171 1.54 -12.75 -2.54
CA SER A 171 1.01 -11.50 -2.00
C SER A 171 -0.36 -11.16 -2.61
N HIS A 172 -0.48 -11.18 -3.94
CA HIS A 172 -1.75 -10.90 -4.62
C HIS A 172 -2.87 -11.87 -4.25
N SER A 173 -2.54 -13.16 -4.11
CA SER A 173 -3.53 -14.17 -3.72
C SER A 173 -4.03 -13.93 -2.29
N LEU A 174 -3.13 -13.62 -1.35
CA LEU A 174 -3.51 -13.29 0.03
C LEU A 174 -4.39 -12.05 0.10
N ILE A 175 -4.01 -10.97 -0.59
CA ILE A 175 -4.80 -9.74 -0.62
C ILE A 175 -6.22 -10.02 -1.10
N ARG A 176 -6.38 -10.77 -2.21
CA ARG A 176 -7.68 -11.17 -2.71
C ARG A 176 -8.45 -11.97 -1.66
N SER A 177 -7.85 -13.02 -1.08
CA SER A 177 -8.52 -13.86 -0.08
C SER A 177 -8.97 -13.08 1.15
N PHE A 178 -8.13 -12.16 1.66
CA PHE A 178 -8.50 -11.28 2.77
C PHE A 178 -9.68 -10.38 2.40
N TYR A 179 -9.61 -9.71 1.25
CA TYR A 179 -10.66 -8.81 0.79
C TYR A 179 -11.99 -9.54 0.58
N GLU A 180 -11.99 -10.66 -0.14
CA GLU A 180 -13.19 -11.46 -0.43
C GLU A 180 -13.76 -12.15 0.81
N SER A 181 -12.93 -12.37 1.84
CA SER A 181 -13.36 -12.87 3.16
C SER A 181 -13.77 -11.76 4.12
N ASN A 182 -14.06 -10.55 3.62
CA ASN A 182 -14.50 -9.39 4.39
C ASN A 182 -13.51 -8.96 5.50
N LYS A 183 -12.21 -9.21 5.30
CA LYS A 183 -11.13 -8.74 6.19
C LYS A 183 -10.66 -7.35 5.77
N VAL A 184 -10.02 -6.64 6.69
CA VAL A 184 -9.43 -5.33 6.37
C VAL A 184 -8.18 -5.55 5.53
N VAL A 185 -8.10 -4.89 4.38
CA VAL A 185 -6.88 -4.82 3.56
C VAL A 185 -6.37 -3.40 3.64
N SER A 186 -5.11 -3.24 4.03
CA SER A 186 -4.55 -1.93 4.29
C SER A 186 -3.11 -1.77 3.81
N ALA A 187 -2.74 -0.55 3.44
CA ALA A 187 -1.39 -0.21 3.00
C ALA A 187 -1.06 1.28 3.17
N VAL A 188 0.22 1.65 3.21
CA VAL A 188 0.65 3.06 3.30
C VAL A 188 1.81 3.36 2.36
N CYS A 189 1.89 4.60 1.87
CA CYS A 189 2.99 5.12 1.05
C CYS A 189 3.12 4.33 -0.26
N HIS A 190 4.19 3.56 -0.43
CA HIS A 190 4.37 2.64 -1.55
C HIS A 190 3.82 1.23 -1.32
N GLY A 191 3.39 0.90 -0.10
CA GLY A 191 2.69 -0.36 0.21
C GLY A 191 1.49 -0.65 -0.72
N PRO A 192 0.68 0.35 -1.15
CA PRO A 192 -0.37 0.17 -2.16
C PRO A 192 0.10 -0.40 -3.50
N ALA A 193 1.41 -0.42 -3.80
CA ALA A 193 1.95 -1.12 -4.96
C ALA A 193 1.59 -2.61 -4.97
N ALA A 194 1.55 -3.24 -3.79
CA ALA A 194 1.11 -4.62 -3.62
C ALA A 194 -0.37 -4.84 -4.01
N LEU A 195 -1.19 -3.78 -3.94
CA LEU A 195 -2.62 -3.81 -4.27
C LEU A 195 -2.87 -3.55 -5.76
N ALA A 196 -1.94 -2.83 -6.42
CA ALA A 196 -2.16 -2.22 -7.73
C ALA A 196 -2.55 -3.24 -8.80
N ASN A 197 -1.96 -4.43 -8.77
CA ASN A 197 -2.18 -5.48 -9.78
C ASN A 197 -3.09 -6.62 -9.30
N VAL A 198 -3.68 -6.51 -8.10
CA VAL A 198 -4.55 -7.56 -7.55
C VAL A 198 -5.86 -7.59 -8.33
N LYS A 199 -6.22 -8.79 -8.81
CA LYS A 199 -7.53 -9.07 -9.39
C LYS A 199 -8.36 -9.92 -8.45
N LEU A 200 -9.64 -9.56 -8.33
CA LEU A 200 -10.66 -10.33 -7.65
C LEU A 200 -11.06 -11.57 -8.47
N SER A 201 -11.84 -12.45 -7.86
CA SER A 201 -12.33 -13.69 -8.46
C SER A 201 -13.23 -13.46 -9.69
N ASP A 202 -13.85 -12.27 -9.81
CA ASP A 202 -14.60 -11.83 -10.99
C ASP A 202 -13.71 -11.29 -12.14
N GLY A 203 -12.39 -11.23 -11.94
CA GLY A 203 -11.41 -10.74 -12.90
C GLY A 203 -11.19 -9.22 -12.90
N SER A 204 -11.98 -8.46 -12.14
CA SER A 204 -11.80 -7.01 -11.96
C SER A 204 -10.60 -6.71 -11.06
N TYR A 205 -9.99 -5.54 -11.22
CA TYR A 205 -8.97 -5.09 -10.27
C TYR A 205 -9.62 -4.78 -8.92
N LEU A 206 -8.96 -5.19 -7.83
CA LEU A 206 -9.41 -4.92 -6.46
C LEU A 206 -9.70 -3.44 -6.26
N ILE A 207 -8.87 -2.55 -6.81
CA ILE A 207 -8.99 -1.10 -6.66
C ILE A 207 -9.96 -0.44 -7.65
N ALA A 208 -10.48 -1.17 -8.65
CA ALA A 208 -11.36 -0.58 -9.65
C ALA A 208 -12.60 0.04 -9.02
N GLY A 209 -12.87 1.30 -9.36
CA GLY A 209 -14.00 2.10 -8.88
C GLY A 209 -13.95 2.47 -7.40
N LYS A 210 -12.80 2.31 -6.73
CA LYS A 210 -12.63 2.59 -5.30
C LYS A 210 -11.70 3.77 -5.09
N ASP A 211 -12.06 4.61 -4.13
CA ASP A 211 -11.13 5.61 -3.60
C ASP A 211 -9.88 4.92 -3.04
N VAL A 212 -8.70 5.39 -3.46
CA VAL A 212 -7.40 4.92 -2.99
C VAL A 212 -6.45 6.10 -2.87
N THR A 213 -5.40 5.94 -2.07
CA THR A 213 -4.25 6.86 -2.05
C THR A 213 -2.97 6.04 -1.94
N GLY A 214 -1.83 6.69 -2.16
CA GLY A 214 -0.50 6.15 -2.02
C GLY A 214 0.51 7.25 -2.27
N PHE A 215 1.80 6.92 -2.33
CA PHE A 215 2.82 7.92 -2.59
C PHE A 215 2.58 8.56 -3.96
N THR A 216 2.55 9.88 -4.00
CA THR A 216 2.17 10.61 -5.20
C THR A 216 3.32 10.73 -6.17
N ASN A 217 3.02 10.90 -7.45
CA ASN A 217 4.05 11.16 -8.47
C ASN A 217 4.86 12.42 -8.13
N VAL A 218 4.20 13.44 -7.58
CA VAL A 218 4.85 14.69 -7.16
C VAL A 218 5.82 14.46 -6.02
N GLU A 219 5.47 13.64 -5.02
CA GLU A 219 6.38 13.29 -3.93
C GLU A 219 7.55 12.44 -4.44
N GLU A 220 7.32 11.53 -5.40
CA GLU A 220 8.36 10.73 -6.05
C GLU A 220 9.39 11.58 -6.78
N ASP A 221 8.93 12.56 -7.56
CA ASP A 221 9.80 13.51 -8.26
C ASP A 221 10.61 14.35 -7.26
N GLN A 222 10.01 14.73 -6.12
CA GLN A 222 10.69 15.52 -5.09
C GLN A 222 11.80 14.75 -4.37
N VAL A 223 11.68 13.43 -4.24
CA VAL A 223 12.76 12.58 -3.71
C VAL A 223 13.76 12.15 -4.80
N GLY A 224 13.47 12.44 -6.07
CA GLY A 224 14.38 12.22 -7.20
C GLY A 224 14.54 10.74 -7.59
N LEU A 225 13.54 9.91 -7.30
CA LEU A 225 13.61 8.46 -7.51
C LEU A 225 12.68 7.95 -8.62
N SER A 226 11.93 8.83 -9.28
CA SER A 226 10.97 8.48 -10.35
C SER A 226 11.57 7.59 -11.44
N SER A 227 12.79 7.87 -11.89
CA SER A 227 13.47 7.08 -12.93
C SER A 227 13.98 5.71 -12.45
N ALA A 228 14.07 5.50 -11.13
CA ALA A 228 14.50 4.23 -10.55
C ALA A 228 13.31 3.30 -10.27
N MET A 229 12.08 3.82 -10.34
CA MET A 229 10.86 3.05 -10.10
C MET A 229 10.48 2.19 -11.31
N PRO A 230 10.02 0.93 -11.09
CA PRO A 230 9.54 0.07 -12.19
C PRO A 230 8.27 0.63 -12.84
N PHE A 231 7.51 1.41 -12.10
CA PHE A 231 6.35 2.19 -12.54
C PHE A 231 6.07 3.27 -11.49
N LEU A 232 5.34 4.33 -11.87
CA LEU A 232 4.89 5.32 -10.90
C LEU A 232 3.60 4.87 -10.21
N LEU A 233 3.59 4.83 -8.87
CA LEU A 233 2.51 4.22 -8.09
C LEU A 233 1.15 4.87 -8.35
N GLU A 234 1.04 6.18 -8.20
CA GLU A 234 -0.21 6.90 -8.44
C GLU A 234 -0.73 6.64 -9.85
N THR A 235 0.14 6.75 -10.86
CA THR A 235 -0.22 6.46 -12.27
C THR A 235 -0.79 5.06 -12.40
N LYS A 236 -0.15 4.06 -11.79
CA LYS A 236 -0.57 2.66 -11.91
C LYS A 236 -1.89 2.38 -11.22
N LEU A 237 -2.12 3.00 -10.05
CA LEU A 237 -3.40 2.90 -9.34
C LEU A 237 -4.55 3.49 -10.18
N VAL A 238 -4.33 4.63 -10.83
CA VAL A 238 -5.32 5.25 -11.73
C VAL A 238 -5.55 4.41 -12.99
N GLU A 239 -4.48 3.91 -13.62
CA GLU A 239 -4.54 3.06 -14.82
C GLU A 239 -5.43 1.83 -14.58
N ASN A 240 -5.33 1.21 -13.41
CA ASN A 240 -6.11 0.04 -13.03
C ASN A 240 -7.48 0.40 -12.39
N GLY A 241 -7.93 1.65 -12.54
CA GLY A 241 -9.29 2.10 -12.21
C GLY A 241 -9.50 2.60 -10.79
N GLY A 242 -8.43 2.81 -10.01
CA GLY A 242 -8.50 3.44 -8.69
C GLY A 242 -8.82 4.94 -8.79
N GLN A 243 -9.70 5.42 -7.92
CA GLN A 243 -10.01 6.84 -7.78
C GLN A 243 -9.01 7.46 -6.80
N PHE A 244 -7.94 8.03 -7.34
CA PHE A 244 -6.82 8.48 -6.51
C PHE A 244 -7.15 9.78 -5.79
N ILE A 245 -7.10 9.77 -4.45
CA ILE A 245 -7.40 10.92 -3.59
C ILE A 245 -6.12 11.38 -2.88
N LYS A 246 -5.81 12.67 -2.98
CA LYS A 246 -4.61 13.27 -2.37
C LYS A 246 -4.93 14.09 -1.12
N ALA A 247 -3.91 14.30 -0.30
CA ALA A 247 -3.83 15.45 0.59
C ALA A 247 -3.86 16.76 -0.23
N GLU A 248 -4.20 17.86 0.43
CA GLU A 248 -4.19 19.19 -0.21
C GLU A 248 -2.79 19.58 -0.70
N GLU A 249 -1.76 19.21 0.05
CA GLU A 249 -0.36 19.48 -0.26
C GLU A 249 0.49 18.20 -0.20
N PRO A 250 1.58 18.11 -1.00
CA PRO A 250 2.56 17.03 -0.87
C PRO A 250 3.05 16.88 0.57
N TRP A 251 3.27 15.63 1.00
CA TRP A 251 3.63 15.24 2.36
C TRP A 251 2.53 15.47 3.40
N GLY A 252 1.34 15.95 3.01
CA GLY A 252 0.18 15.99 3.90
C GLY A 252 -0.28 14.58 4.27
N ALA A 253 -0.71 14.39 5.52
CA ALA A 253 -1.30 13.12 5.94
C ALA A 253 -2.66 12.92 5.27
N LYS A 254 -2.85 11.78 4.60
CA LYS A 254 -4.11 11.41 3.96
C LYS A 254 -4.33 9.92 4.09
N VAL A 255 -5.51 9.57 4.63
CA VAL A 255 -6.01 8.20 4.70
C VAL A 255 -7.34 8.14 3.97
N VAL A 256 -7.53 7.08 3.20
CA VAL A 256 -8.74 6.77 2.46
C VAL A 256 -9.26 5.42 2.91
N ASN A 257 -10.54 5.37 3.29
CA ASN A 257 -11.26 4.14 3.60
C ASN A 257 -12.34 3.93 2.54
N SER A 258 -12.26 2.83 1.81
CA SER A 258 -13.10 2.53 0.66
C SER A 258 -13.45 1.04 0.58
N GLY A 259 -14.05 0.61 -0.53
CA GLY A 259 -14.47 -0.77 -0.76
C GLY A 259 -15.62 -1.20 0.14
N LEU A 260 -15.86 -2.52 0.18
CA LEU A 260 -16.95 -3.11 0.96
C LEU A 260 -16.82 -2.69 2.44
N GLU A 261 -17.83 -2.00 2.97
CA GLU A 261 -17.88 -1.52 4.36
C GLU A 261 -16.69 -0.66 4.81
N GLY A 262 -15.92 -0.06 3.88
CA GLY A 262 -14.75 0.76 4.22
C GLY A 262 -13.52 -0.05 4.66
N ARG A 263 -13.42 -1.32 4.22
CA ARG A 263 -12.37 -2.27 4.61
C ARG A 263 -11.12 -2.22 3.73
N LEU A 264 -11.09 -1.43 2.67
CA LEU A 264 -9.88 -1.09 1.94
C LEU A 264 -9.33 0.24 2.47
N ILE A 265 -8.20 0.20 3.18
CA ILE A 265 -7.61 1.37 3.85
C ILE A 265 -6.25 1.69 3.22
N THR A 266 -6.09 2.88 2.66
CA THR A 266 -4.80 3.30 2.08
C THR A 266 -4.34 4.63 2.66
N GLY A 267 -3.03 4.78 2.88
CA GLY A 267 -2.40 6.01 3.35
C GLY A 267 -1.38 6.55 2.35
N GLN A 268 -1.30 7.87 2.22
CA GLN A 268 -0.52 8.51 1.15
C GLN A 268 1.00 8.39 1.32
N ASN A 269 1.54 8.63 2.50
CA ASN A 269 2.98 8.85 2.71
C ASN A 269 3.36 8.57 4.18
N PRO A 270 4.62 8.76 4.62
CA PRO A 270 5.01 8.49 6.00
C PRO A 270 4.16 9.21 7.06
N ASN A 271 3.71 10.44 6.79
CA ASN A 271 2.85 11.20 7.71
C ASN A 271 1.45 10.59 7.87
N SER A 272 1.07 9.67 6.99
CA SER A 272 -0.19 8.93 7.03
C SER A 272 -0.09 7.63 7.84
N ALA A 273 1.10 7.21 8.26
CA ALA A 273 1.32 5.92 8.92
C ALA A 273 0.54 5.76 10.24
N GLY A 274 0.75 6.67 11.20
CA GLY A 274 -0.04 6.67 12.45
C GLY A 274 -1.56 6.70 12.22
N PRO A 275 -2.09 7.62 11.39
CA PRO A 275 -3.50 7.64 11.00
C PRO A 275 -4.02 6.35 10.35
N VAL A 276 -3.22 5.65 9.53
CA VAL A 276 -3.59 4.33 9.00
C VAL A 276 -3.73 3.31 10.13
N GLY A 277 -2.83 3.30 11.11
CA GLY A 277 -2.96 2.45 12.30
C GLY A 277 -4.27 2.69 13.06
N GLU A 278 -4.67 3.95 13.22
CA GLU A 278 -5.95 4.32 13.85
C GLU A 278 -7.16 3.86 13.02
N ALA A 279 -7.08 4.01 11.71
CA ALA A 279 -8.14 3.57 10.79
C ALA A 279 -8.31 2.04 10.81
N ILE A 280 -7.21 1.27 10.85
CA ILE A 280 -7.23 -0.19 10.99
C ILE A 280 -7.87 -0.59 12.32
N LEU A 281 -7.45 0.03 13.44
CA LEU A 281 -8.00 -0.27 14.77
C LEU A 281 -9.52 -0.07 14.79
N LYS A 282 -9.98 1.07 14.26
CA LYS A 282 -11.41 1.38 14.18
C LYS A 282 -12.18 0.37 13.31
N ALA A 283 -11.58 -0.10 12.21
CA ALA A 283 -12.21 -1.06 11.31
C ALA A 283 -12.33 -2.45 11.95
N ILE A 284 -11.30 -2.90 12.67
CA ILE A 284 -11.31 -4.22 13.32
C ILE A 284 -12.14 -4.26 14.61
N GLU A 285 -12.50 -3.12 15.20
CA GLU A 285 -13.38 -3.05 16.37
C GLU A 285 -14.88 -3.09 16.02
N ARG A 286 -15.26 -2.73 14.79
CA ARG A 286 -16.66 -2.66 14.31
C ARG A 286 -17.29 -4.02 13.98
N ARG A 287 -16.88 -5.10 14.65
CA ARG A 287 -17.35 -6.48 14.38
C ARG A 287 -18.76 -6.73 14.88
#